data_AF-A0A8B9UN13-F1
#
_entry.id   AF-A0A8B9UN13-F1
#
_cell.length_a   1.000
_cell.length_b   1.000
_cell.length_c   1.000
_cell.angle_alpha   90.00
_cell.angle_beta   90.00
_cell.angle_gamma   90.00
#
_symmetry.space_group_name_H-M   'P 1'
#
loop_
_entity.id
_entity.type
_entity.pdbx_description
1 polymer ?
#
loop_
_entity_poly.entity_id
_entity_poly.type
_entity_poly.pdbx_seq_one_letter_code
_entity_poly.pdbx_strand_id
1 'polypeptide(L)'
;LPKNYSLKLQYTRSSQQSKQMQYRSLLLHPFPAVLQADGHQLILEEIPDWNTVELIVNGETVFRCNINDLDFGGDGKLDPLCEEARKAVLNAY
;
A
#
# COMPACT_ATOMS: atom_id res chain seq x y z
N LEU A 1 7.31 -3.98 21.78
CA LEU A 1 7.83 -4.86 20.70
C LEU A 1 7.03 -4.51 19.46
N PRO A 2 7.64 -4.14 18.32
CA PRO A 2 6.86 -4.05 17.09
C PRO A 2 6.31 -5.45 16.85
N LYS A 3 5.00 -5.59 16.96
CA LYS A 3 4.34 -6.84 16.62
C LYS A 3 4.45 -6.90 15.08
N ASN A 4 5.13 -7.90 14.57
CA ASN A 4 5.25 -8.10 13.14
C ASN A 4 3.89 -8.63 12.65
N TYR A 5 3.27 -7.93 11.71
CA TYR A 5 1.95 -8.28 11.20
C TYR A 5 2.04 -8.65 9.73
N SER A 6 1.21 -9.61 9.33
CA SER A 6 0.88 -9.83 7.94
C SER A 6 -0.16 -8.78 7.53
N LEU A 7 0.29 -7.78 6.79
CA LEU A 7 -0.54 -6.76 6.16
C LEU A 7 -1.01 -7.28 4.81
N LYS A 8 -2.26 -7.00 4.47
CA LYS A 8 -2.78 -7.29 3.14
C LYS A 8 -3.03 -5.97 2.42
N LEU A 9 -2.33 -5.76 1.31
CA LEU A 9 -2.57 -4.63 0.41
C LEU A 9 -3.48 -5.11 -0.71
N GLN A 10 -4.72 -4.63 -0.69
CA GLN A 10 -5.66 -4.87 -1.76
C GLN A 10 -5.58 -3.74 -2.77
N TYR A 11 -5.47 -4.06 -4.06
CA TYR A 11 -5.40 -3.05 -5.11
C TYR A 11 -6.21 -3.45 -6.34
N THR A 12 -6.63 -2.44 -7.07
CA THR A 12 -7.52 -2.58 -8.23
C THR A 12 -6.80 -2.34 -9.55
N ARG A 13 -7.37 -2.82 -10.67
CA ARG A 13 -6.94 -2.39 -12.00
C ARG A 13 -7.48 -1.00 -12.34
N SER A 14 -6.61 -0.08 -12.74
CA SER A 14 -7.02 1.13 -13.47
C SER A 14 -7.20 0.83 -14.96
N SER A 15 -8.18 1.45 -15.61
CA SER A 15 -8.47 1.25 -17.04
C SER A 15 -7.40 1.77 -17.99
N GLN A 16 -6.49 2.62 -17.51
CA GLN A 16 -5.44 3.26 -18.31
C GLN A 16 -4.12 2.48 -18.31
N GLN A 17 -3.92 1.53 -17.39
CA GLN A 17 -2.63 0.85 -17.21
C GLN A 17 -2.79 -0.67 -17.15
N SER A 18 -1.78 -1.40 -17.64
CA SER A 18 -1.80 -2.86 -17.60
C SER A 18 -1.52 -3.39 -16.19
N LYS A 19 -2.12 -4.55 -15.85
CA LYS A 19 -1.93 -5.25 -14.57
C LYS A 19 -0.46 -5.41 -14.18
N GLN A 20 0.40 -5.74 -15.15
CA GLN A 20 1.82 -5.95 -14.91
C GLN A 20 2.56 -4.65 -14.59
N MET A 21 2.15 -3.52 -15.18
CA MET A 21 2.72 -2.22 -14.85
C MET A 21 2.30 -1.77 -13.45
N GLN A 22 1.02 -1.87 -13.08
CA GLN A 22 0.53 -1.51 -11.74
C GLN A 22 1.21 -2.32 -10.63
N TYR A 23 1.31 -3.65 -10.82
CA TYR A 23 2.00 -4.54 -9.87
C TYR A 23 3.46 -4.14 -9.67
N ARG A 24 4.18 -3.86 -10.77
CA ARG A 24 5.58 -3.44 -10.69
C ARG A 24 5.73 -2.05 -10.08
N SER A 25 4.86 -1.11 -10.43
CA SER A 25 4.87 0.24 -9.84
C SER A 25 4.62 0.18 -8.34
N LEU A 26 3.65 -0.61 -7.87
CA LEU A 26 3.40 -0.82 -6.45
C LEU A 26 4.60 -1.44 -5.74
N LEU A 27 5.23 -2.47 -6.32
CA LEU A 27 6.44 -3.07 -5.75
C LEU A 27 7.65 -2.14 -5.70
N LEU A 28 7.79 -1.27 -6.71
CA LEU A 28 8.87 -0.30 -6.81
C LEU A 28 8.56 0.99 -6.04
N HIS A 29 7.34 1.14 -5.54
CA HIS A 29 6.94 2.28 -4.74
C HIS A 29 7.62 2.24 -3.37
N PRO A 30 7.94 3.38 -2.76
CA PRO A 30 8.43 3.43 -1.38
C PRO A 30 7.46 2.82 -0.37
N PHE A 31 6.17 2.77 -0.69
CA PHE A 31 5.10 2.32 0.21
C PHE A 31 5.30 0.89 0.78
N PRO A 32 5.42 -0.19 -0.03
CA PRO A 32 5.75 -1.51 0.53
C PRO A 32 7.07 -1.55 1.29
N ALA A 33 8.10 -0.85 0.79
CA ALA A 33 9.43 -0.86 1.37
C ALA A 33 9.43 -0.29 2.80
N VAL A 34 8.67 0.79 3.04
CA VAL A 34 8.54 1.40 4.37
C VAL A 34 7.87 0.46 5.36
N LEU A 35 6.77 -0.19 4.97
CA LEU A 35 6.07 -1.15 5.84
C LEU A 35 6.93 -2.40 6.13
N GLN A 36 7.69 -2.85 5.14
CA GLN A 36 8.64 -3.97 5.32
C GLN A 36 9.84 -3.59 6.19
N ALA A 37 10.33 -2.35 6.09
CA ALA A 37 11.40 -1.83 6.93
C ALA A 37 10.98 -1.75 8.41
N ASP A 38 9.70 -1.49 8.67
CA ASP A 38 9.10 -1.56 10.01
C ASP A 38 8.92 -3.00 10.54
N GLY A 39 9.25 -4.02 9.73
CA GLY A 39 9.19 -5.44 10.10
C GLY A 39 7.87 -6.13 9.75
N HIS A 40 6.96 -5.46 9.04
CA HIS A 40 5.71 -6.06 8.60
C HIS A 40 5.90 -6.95 7.37
N GLN A 41 5.15 -8.06 7.31
CA GLN A 41 5.04 -8.85 6.09
C GLN A 41 3.91 -8.29 5.24
N LEU A 42 4.16 -8.06 3.95
CA LEU A 42 3.14 -7.54 3.04
C LEU A 42 2.68 -8.63 2.07
N ILE A 43 1.37 -8.83 1.99
CA ILE A 43 0.70 -9.70 1.02
C ILE A 43 -0.06 -8.79 0.05
N LEU A 44 0.28 -8.86 -1.24
CA LEU A 44 -0.43 -8.14 -2.29
C LEU A 44 -1.60 -8.99 -2.81
N GLU A 45 -2.79 -8.42 -2.83
CA GLU A 45 -4.00 -9.06 -3.37
C GLU A 45 -4.71 -8.12 -4.35
N GLU A 46 -5.15 -8.66 -5.49
CA GLU A 46 -5.92 -7.89 -6.47
C GLU A 46 -7.41 -8.03 -6.17
N ILE A 47 -8.13 -6.90 -6.15
CA ILE A 47 -9.59 -6.86 -5.93
C ILE A 47 -10.31 -6.24 -7.14
N PRO A 48 -11.60 -6.62 -7.38
CA PRO A 48 -12.38 -6.14 -8.52
C PRO A 48 -12.96 -4.72 -8.34
N ASP A 49 -12.70 -4.06 -7.20
CA ASP A 49 -13.08 -2.64 -7.01
C ASP A 49 -12.36 -1.76 -8.04
N TRP A 50 -12.75 -0.49 -8.19
CA TRP A 50 -12.15 0.41 -9.18
C TRP A 50 -11.28 1.47 -8.51
N ASN A 51 -10.03 1.58 -8.96
CA ASN A 51 -9.03 2.56 -8.51
C ASN A 51 -8.79 2.66 -7.00
N THR A 52 -9.07 1.62 -6.21
CA THR A 52 -8.88 1.61 -4.75
C THR A 52 -7.59 0.90 -4.36
N VAL A 53 -6.91 1.41 -3.34
CA VAL A 53 -5.87 0.71 -2.58
C VAL A 53 -6.30 0.65 -1.12
N GLU A 54 -6.35 -0.55 -0.53
CA GLU A 54 -6.71 -0.77 0.87
C GLU A 54 -5.60 -1.51 1.61
N LEU A 55 -5.30 -1.05 2.82
CA LEU A 55 -4.38 -1.72 3.73
C LEU A 55 -5.16 -2.34 4.87
N ILE A 56 -5.06 -3.66 4.98
CA ILE A 56 -5.78 -4.46 5.96
C ILE A 56 -4.81 -4.98 7.02
N VAL A 57 -5.16 -4.72 8.27
CA VAL A 57 -4.48 -5.18 9.48
C VAL A 57 -5.45 -6.06 10.25
N ASN A 58 -5.10 -7.33 10.51
CA ASN A 58 -5.94 -8.25 11.28
C ASN A 58 -7.39 -8.38 10.79
N GLY A 59 -7.63 -8.18 9.49
CA GLY A 59 -8.96 -8.25 8.88
C GLY A 59 -9.72 -6.92 8.83
N GLU A 60 -9.17 -5.83 9.38
CA GLU A 60 -9.76 -4.50 9.35
C GLU A 60 -9.00 -3.58 8.39
N THR A 61 -9.74 -2.81 7.57
CA THR A 61 -9.15 -1.79 6.70
C THR A 61 -8.74 -0.58 7.55
N VAL A 62 -7.44 -0.33 7.65
CA VAL A 62 -6.88 0.77 8.46
C VAL A 62 -6.52 1.98 7.61
N PHE A 63 -6.33 1.78 6.30
CA PHE A 63 -6.03 2.84 5.35
C PHE A 63 -6.65 2.51 4.00
N ARG A 64 -7.15 3.54 3.32
CA ARG A 64 -7.72 3.45 1.98
C ARG A 64 -7.41 4.73 1.20
N CYS A 65 -6.93 4.59 -0.03
CA CYS A 65 -6.75 5.71 -0.94
C CYS A 65 -7.12 5.34 -2.38
N ASN A 66 -7.18 6.33 -3.27
CA ASN A 66 -7.24 6.05 -4.70
C ASN A 66 -5.85 5.65 -5.21
N ILE A 67 -5.76 4.69 -6.14
CA ILE A 67 -4.49 4.30 -6.76
C ILE A 67 -3.86 5.45 -7.56
N ASN A 68 -4.67 6.39 -8.07
CA ASN A 68 -4.17 7.55 -8.81
C ASN A 68 -3.70 8.67 -7.89
N ASP A 69 -4.01 8.62 -6.59
CA ASP A 69 -3.50 9.57 -5.61
C ASP A 69 -2.08 9.20 -5.16
N LEU A 70 -1.66 7.94 -5.37
CA LEU A 70 -0.29 7.50 -5.11
C LEU A 70 0.66 8.13 -6.12
N ASP A 71 1.58 8.94 -5.62
CA ASP A 71 2.63 9.55 -6.43
C ASP A 71 3.86 8.65 -6.47
N PHE A 72 3.97 7.90 -7.57
CA PHE A 72 5.13 7.05 -7.86
C PHE A 72 6.38 7.84 -8.32
N GLY A 73 6.38 9.18 -8.15
CA GLY A 73 7.40 10.13 -8.60
C GLY A 73 8.84 9.82 -8.17
N GLY A 74 9.78 9.95 -9.10
CA GLY A 74 11.20 9.61 -8.96
C GLY A 74 12.08 10.70 -8.33
N ASP A 75 11.51 11.66 -7.61
CA ASP A 75 12.28 12.72 -6.92
C ASP A 75 12.89 12.25 -5.59
N GLY A 76 12.60 11.00 -5.20
CA GLY A 76 13.13 10.34 -4.01
C GLY A 76 12.46 10.75 -2.71
N LYS A 77 11.41 11.58 -2.74
CA LYS A 77 10.63 11.91 -1.55
C LYS A 77 9.59 10.83 -1.28
N LEU A 78 9.35 10.59 0.01
CA LEU A 78 8.28 9.72 0.43
C LEU A 78 6.94 10.42 0.18
N ASP A 79 6.08 9.81 -0.62
CA ASP A 79 4.69 10.27 -0.84
C ASP A 79 3.99 10.44 0.54
N PRO A 80 3.35 11.59 0.81
CA PRO A 80 2.58 11.82 2.04
C PRO A 80 1.61 10.68 2.39
N LEU A 81 0.99 10.03 1.40
CA LEU A 81 0.10 8.89 1.61
C LEU A 81 0.83 7.67 2.19
N CYS A 82 2.13 7.51 1.92
CA CYS A 82 2.93 6.47 2.56
C CYS A 82 3.11 6.72 4.05
N GLU A 83 3.35 7.97 4.44
CA GLU A 83 3.47 8.35 5.84
C GLU A 83 2.14 8.16 6.58
N GLU A 84 1.03 8.54 5.95
CA GLU A 84 -0.31 8.35 6.49
C GLU A 84 -0.65 6.87 6.68
N ALA A 85 -0.38 6.03 5.67
CA ALA A 85 -0.61 4.60 5.79
C ALA A 85 0.28 3.95 6.85
N ARG A 86 1.56 4.35 6.95
CA ARG A 86 2.45 3.86 8.02
C ARG A 86 1.89 4.21 9.39
N LYS A 87 1.46 5.46 9.59
CA LYS A 87 0.81 5.91 10.84
C LYS A 87 -0.47 5.14 11.13
N ALA A 88 -1.30 4.89 10.12
CA ALA A 88 -2.53 4.13 10.27
C ALA A 88 -2.26 2.70 10.75
N VAL A 89 -1.26 2.02 10.18
CA VAL A 89 -0.82 0.69 10.66
C VAL A 89 -0.33 0.78 12.10
N LEU A 90 0.53 1.75 12.42
CA LEU A 90 1.07 1.89 13.78
C LEU A 90 -0.02 2.18 14.83
N ASN A 91 -1.05 2.94 14.47
CA ASN A 91 -2.16 3.33 15.35
C ASN A 91 -3.26 2.26 15.47
N ALA A 92 -3.26 1.24 14.62
CA ALA A 92 -4.21 0.12 14.70
C ALA A 92 -3.88 -0.85 15.85
N TYR A 93 -2.92 -0.50 16.72
CA TYR A 93 -2.39 -1.29 17.83
C TYR A 93 -2.29 -0.47 19.13
#